data_AF-A0A364LRT4-F1
#
_entry.id   AF-A0A364LRT4-F1
#
_cell.length_a   1.000
_cell.length_b   1.000
_cell.length_c   1.000
_cell.angle_alpha   90.00
_cell.angle_beta   90.00
_cell.angle_gamma   90.00
#
_symmetry.space_group_name_H-M   'P 1'
#
loop_
_entity.id
_entity.type
_entity.pdbx_description
1 polymer ?
#
loop_
_entity_poly.entity_id
_entity_poly.type
_entity_poly.pdbx_seq_one_letter_code
_entity_poly.pdbx_strand_id
1 'polypeptide(L)'
;MGKYNLTALRVRQTALRQKEAGKTHQIPKWIDVVRDIPPAQVLVRNQQQQHQLVRQRLKTLPGASKPQVVFEVQEKRVKPKKASRMFLPTEIKYEEDLLRKEFFRDHPWELARPRVVLESTGKDYENYDWSRLQQPGKRLDGESVVQRQLWLLNNVPDMTKSTAYDIARREFYRLRLQEDIERRVAAEEAEATGATFGPTRLEIGMELENQEYERWKVWAKSEAQVQEQRAAAFTGAPEIPSTEDSLGLEEGVEEKQPQQA
;
A
#
# COMPACT_ATOMS: atom_id res chain seq x y z
N MET A 1 -17.19 -25.22 24.63
CA MET A 1 -16.16 -25.89 23.80
C MET A 1 -16.88 -26.58 22.65
N GLY A 2 -16.83 -26.02 21.44
CA GLY A 2 -17.49 -26.62 20.27
C GLY A 2 -16.90 -27.99 19.96
N LYS A 3 -17.75 -28.98 19.67
CA LYS A 3 -17.28 -30.32 19.26
C LYS A 3 -16.66 -30.19 17.86
N TYR A 4 -15.42 -30.64 17.69
CA TYR A 4 -14.79 -30.67 16.37
C TYR A 4 -15.52 -31.64 15.44
N ASN A 5 -15.93 -31.17 14.26
CA ASN A 5 -16.54 -32.02 13.24
C ASN A 5 -15.44 -32.60 12.33
N LEU A 6 -15.22 -33.92 12.40
CA LEU A 6 -14.22 -34.64 11.60
C LEU A 6 -14.84 -35.42 10.43
N THR A 7 -16.12 -35.23 10.11
CA THR A 7 -16.79 -35.97 9.03
C THR A 7 -16.15 -35.70 7.67
N ALA A 8 -15.76 -34.45 7.40
CA ALA A 8 -15.11 -34.04 6.15
C ALA A 8 -13.74 -34.71 5.91
N LEU A 9 -12.99 -35.01 6.98
CA LEU A 9 -11.70 -35.72 6.87
C LEU A 9 -11.87 -37.24 6.74
N ARG A 10 -13.03 -37.77 7.14
CA ARG A 10 -13.32 -39.21 7.18
C ARG A 10 -14.24 -39.68 6.06
N VAL A 11 -14.46 -38.88 5.02
CA VAL A 11 -15.37 -39.18 3.90
C VAL A 11 -15.05 -40.53 3.24
N ARG A 12 -13.77 -40.86 3.05
CA ARG A 12 -13.35 -42.17 2.54
C ARG A 12 -13.77 -43.31 3.46
N GLN A 13 -13.56 -43.17 4.78
CA GLN A 13 -13.95 -44.18 5.76
C GLN A 13 -15.47 -44.34 5.81
N THR A 14 -16.24 -43.25 5.73
CA THR A 14 -17.69 -43.30 5.73
C THR A 14 -18.25 -43.93 4.45
N ALA A 15 -17.65 -43.66 3.29
CA ALA A 15 -18.09 -44.22 2.02
C ALA A 15 -17.80 -45.74 1.93
N LEU A 16 -16.65 -46.19 2.43
CA LEU A 16 -16.34 -47.62 2.56
C LEU A 16 -17.37 -48.32 3.46
N ARG A 17 -17.69 -47.74 4.63
CA ARG A 17 -18.72 -48.28 5.53
C ARG A 17 -20.12 -48.29 4.91
N GLN A 18 -20.48 -47.31 4.09
CA GLN A 18 -21.77 -47.28 3.40
C GLN A 18 -21.88 -48.40 2.37
N LYS A 19 -20.78 -48.71 1.67
CA LYS A 19 -20.72 -49.85 0.75
C LYS A 19 -20.82 -51.17 1.50
N GLU A 20 -20.06 -51.34 2.59
CA GLU A 20 -20.12 -52.53 3.45
C GLU A 20 -21.52 -52.76 4.02
N ALA A 21 -22.22 -51.68 4.39
CA ALA A 21 -23.60 -51.72 4.87
C ALA A 21 -24.66 -51.88 3.76
N GLY A 22 -24.25 -52.03 2.49
CA GLY A 22 -25.15 -52.21 1.35
C GLY A 22 -25.96 -50.96 0.96
N LYS A 23 -25.66 -49.78 1.50
CA LYS A 23 -26.36 -48.53 1.16
C LYS A 23 -25.99 -47.99 -0.22
N THR A 24 -24.79 -48.31 -0.70
CA THR A 24 -24.28 -47.90 -2.01
C THR A 24 -23.84 -49.12 -2.81
N HIS A 25 -24.38 -49.27 -4.02
CA HIS A 25 -24.06 -50.41 -4.89
C HIS A 25 -22.68 -50.29 -5.57
N GLN A 26 -22.26 -49.07 -5.90
CA GLN A 26 -20.98 -48.80 -6.57
C GLN A 26 -20.08 -47.94 -5.67
N ILE A 27 -18.78 -48.25 -5.69
CA ILE A 27 -17.75 -47.43 -5.03
C ILE A 27 -17.56 -46.15 -5.86
N PRO A 28 -17.66 -44.96 -5.24
CA PRO A 28 -17.25 -43.72 -5.88
C PRO A 28 -15.81 -43.77 -6.39
N LYS A 29 -15.59 -43.38 -7.65
CA LYS A 29 -14.26 -43.39 -8.30
C LYS A 29 -13.17 -42.60 -7.54
N TRP A 30 -13.54 -41.61 -6.74
CA TRP A 30 -12.60 -40.80 -5.97
C TRP A 30 -11.98 -41.52 -4.76
N ILE A 31 -12.53 -42.68 -4.33
CA ILE A 31 -12.04 -43.40 -3.14
C ILE A 31 -10.60 -43.88 -3.30
N ASP A 32 -10.21 -44.30 -4.51
CA ASP A 32 -8.84 -44.71 -4.83
C ASP A 32 -7.92 -43.49 -4.85
N VAL A 33 -8.36 -42.35 -5.40
CA VAL A 33 -7.60 -41.09 -5.36
C VAL A 33 -7.33 -40.62 -3.92
N VAL A 34 -8.33 -40.69 -3.03
CA VAL A 34 -8.17 -40.31 -1.61
C VAL A 34 -7.38 -41.35 -0.81
N ARG A 35 -7.24 -42.59 -1.33
CA ARG A 35 -6.32 -43.57 -0.77
C ARG A 35 -4.87 -43.17 -1.03
N ASP A 36 -4.59 -42.76 -2.25
CA ASP A 36 -3.24 -42.40 -2.69
C ASP A 36 -2.82 -41.02 -2.16
N ILE A 37 -3.78 -40.11 -2.02
CA ILE A 37 -3.59 -38.76 -1.48
C ILE A 37 -4.46 -38.60 -0.22
N PRO A 38 -4.00 -39.09 0.95
CA PRO A 38 -4.74 -38.94 2.20
C PRO A 38 -4.79 -37.46 2.63
N PRO A 39 -5.89 -37.02 3.27
CA PRO A 39 -6.00 -35.65 3.76
C PRO A 39 -4.99 -35.35 4.90
N ALA A 40 -4.50 -34.11 4.96
CA ALA A 40 -3.53 -33.67 5.96
C ALA A 40 -4.15 -33.52 7.37
N GLN A 41 -3.30 -33.51 8.40
CA GLN A 41 -3.70 -33.33 9.79
C GLN A 41 -3.95 -31.83 10.11
N VAL A 42 -5.20 -31.45 10.38
CA VAL A 42 -5.60 -30.02 10.46
C VAL A 42 -5.55 -29.43 11.89
N LEU A 43 -5.53 -30.26 12.94
CA LEU A 43 -5.74 -29.82 14.34
C LEU A 43 -4.51 -29.95 15.25
N VAL A 44 -3.32 -29.69 14.72
CA VAL A 44 -2.09 -29.63 15.52
C VAL A 44 -1.65 -28.18 15.67
N ARG A 45 -1.41 -27.75 16.91
CA ARG A 45 -0.80 -26.44 17.17
C ARG A 45 0.72 -26.61 17.14
N ASN A 46 1.32 -26.24 16.03
CA ASN A 46 2.77 -26.30 15.87
C ASN A 46 3.43 -25.05 16.47
N GLN A 47 4.62 -25.23 17.03
CA GLN A 47 5.46 -24.10 17.44
C GLN A 47 5.83 -23.28 16.21
N GLN A 48 5.74 -21.96 16.34
CA GLN A 48 5.97 -21.04 15.22
C GLN A 48 7.46 -20.75 15.07
N GLN A 49 7.91 -20.54 13.83
CA GLN A 49 9.26 -20.08 13.56
C GLN A 49 9.49 -18.69 14.19
N GLN A 50 10.69 -18.47 14.72
CA GLN A 50 11.05 -17.19 15.32
C GLN A 50 11.69 -16.29 14.26
N HIS A 51 11.04 -15.18 13.92
CA HIS A 51 11.59 -14.16 13.02
C HIS A 51 12.33 -13.09 13.82
N GLN A 52 13.59 -13.37 14.20
CA GLN A 52 14.45 -12.40 14.89
C GLN A 52 15.00 -11.37 13.89
N LEU A 53 15.22 -10.13 14.34
CA LEU A 53 15.83 -9.10 13.49
C LEU A 53 17.33 -9.39 13.36
N VAL A 54 17.72 -9.89 12.19
CA VAL A 54 19.11 -10.13 11.81
C VAL A 54 19.59 -8.96 10.97
N ARG A 55 20.78 -8.43 11.26
CA ARG A 55 21.45 -7.41 10.45
C ARG A 55 22.77 -7.97 9.95
N GLN A 56 22.98 -7.91 8.64
CA GLN A 56 24.25 -8.29 8.04
C GLN A 56 25.12 -7.05 7.90
N ARG A 57 26.39 -7.09 8.33
CA ARG A 57 27.32 -5.95 8.16
C ARG A 57 28.68 -6.44 7.72
N LEU A 58 29.34 -5.66 6.87
CA LEU A 58 30.75 -5.89 6.54
C LEU A 58 31.61 -5.06 7.51
N LYS A 59 32.42 -5.73 8.34
CA LYS A 59 33.31 -5.05 9.31
C LYS A 59 34.75 -5.49 9.12
N THR A 60 35.68 -4.56 9.32
CA THR A 60 37.10 -4.93 9.50
C THR A 60 37.35 -5.16 10.98
N LEU A 61 37.60 -6.43 11.34
CA LEU A 61 37.91 -6.77 12.73
C LEU A 61 39.32 -6.29 13.07
N PRO A 62 39.55 -5.74 14.27
CA PRO A 62 40.89 -5.32 14.69
C PRO A 62 41.82 -6.54 14.68
N GLY A 63 42.80 -6.53 13.76
CA GLY A 63 43.75 -7.62 13.55
C GLY A 63 43.54 -8.48 12.29
N ALA A 64 42.44 -8.30 11.54
CA ALA A 64 42.22 -8.97 10.26
C ALA A 64 42.43 -8.00 9.08
N SER A 65 43.20 -8.42 8.07
CA SER A 65 43.43 -7.62 6.85
C SER A 65 42.27 -7.67 5.85
N LYS A 66 41.38 -8.67 5.97
CA LYS A 66 40.23 -8.85 5.09
C LYS A 66 38.93 -8.54 5.84
N PRO A 67 37.99 -7.82 5.20
CA PRO A 67 36.69 -7.58 5.80
C PRO A 67 35.90 -8.88 5.94
N GLN A 68 35.18 -9.04 7.06
CA GLN A 68 34.35 -10.21 7.33
C GLN A 68 32.89 -9.81 7.48
N VAL A 69 31.99 -10.71 7.06
CA VAL A 69 30.55 -10.55 7.23
C VAL A 69 30.18 -10.93 8.65
N VAL A 70 29.65 -9.97 9.41
CA VAL A 70 29.17 -10.15 10.78
C VAL A 70 27.65 -10.09 10.78
N PHE A 71 27.02 -11.11 11.37
CA PHE A 71 25.57 -11.13 11.59
C PHE A 71 25.27 -10.68 13.02
N GLU A 72 24.61 -9.54 13.15
CA GLU A 72 24.13 -9.02 14.43
C GLU A 72 22.67 -9.42 14.59
N VAL A 73 22.40 -10.34 15.53
CA VAL A 73 21.05 -10.77 15.85
C VAL A 73 20.56 -10.02 17.08
N GLN A 74 19.45 -9.31 16.97
CA GLN A 74 18.80 -8.71 18.15
C GLN A 74 18.03 -9.76 18.91
N GLU A 75 18.70 -10.40 19.87
CA GLU A 75 18.06 -11.36 20.76
C GLU A 75 17.07 -10.65 21.70
N LYS A 76 15.83 -11.15 21.74
CA LYS A 76 14.86 -10.69 22.74
C LYS A 76 15.27 -11.23 24.10
N ARG A 77 15.38 -10.34 25.09
CA ARG A 77 15.67 -10.72 26.48
C ARG A 77 14.58 -11.68 27.00
N VAL A 78 14.96 -12.94 27.24
CA VAL A 78 14.07 -13.97 27.79
C VAL A 78 13.80 -13.67 29.26
N LYS A 79 12.54 -13.44 29.63
CA LYS A 79 12.12 -13.31 31.04
C LYS A 79 11.83 -14.71 31.60
N PRO A 80 12.20 -15.03 32.85
CA PRO A 80 12.07 -16.38 33.42
C PRO A 80 10.63 -16.80 33.79
N LYS A 81 9.61 -16.15 33.23
CA LYS A 81 8.19 -16.46 33.51
C LYS A 81 7.67 -17.55 32.57
N LYS A 82 6.57 -18.20 32.96
CA LYS A 82 5.85 -19.19 32.14
C LYS A 82 5.62 -18.65 30.73
N ALA A 83 6.09 -19.37 29.72
CA ALA A 83 5.95 -18.97 28.33
C ALA A 83 4.46 -18.95 27.93
N SER A 84 3.95 -17.77 27.62
CA SER A 84 2.63 -17.59 27.01
C SER A 84 2.81 -17.35 25.51
N ARG A 85 1.80 -17.70 24.70
CA ARG A 85 1.78 -17.43 23.23
C ARG A 85 2.83 -18.18 22.38
N MET A 86 3.32 -19.34 22.83
CA MET A 86 4.27 -20.18 22.07
C MET A 86 3.76 -20.64 20.68
N PHE A 87 2.43 -20.76 20.54
CA PHE A 87 1.78 -21.19 19.30
C PHE A 87 1.21 -20.02 18.48
N LEU A 88 1.46 -18.76 18.90
CA LEU A 88 1.01 -17.58 18.17
C LEU A 88 2.03 -17.23 17.07
N PRO A 89 1.59 -16.96 15.83
CA PRO A 89 2.49 -16.48 14.78
C PRO A 89 3.29 -15.25 15.24
N THR A 90 4.58 -15.21 14.91
CA THR A 90 5.47 -14.12 15.30
C THR A 90 5.50 -13.04 14.21
N GLU A 91 5.60 -11.78 14.62
CA GLU A 91 5.76 -10.65 13.69
C GLU A 91 7.09 -10.77 12.93
N ILE A 92 7.03 -10.70 11.61
CA ILE A 92 8.20 -10.64 10.73
C ILE A 92 8.73 -9.20 10.77
N LYS A 93 10.03 -9.03 11.04
CA LYS A 93 10.67 -7.72 11.14
C LYS A 93 11.90 -7.67 10.26
N TYR A 94 12.00 -6.61 9.48
CA TYR A 94 13.10 -6.36 8.59
C TYR A 94 13.86 -5.10 9.01
N GLU A 95 15.14 -5.00 8.64
CA GLU A 95 15.92 -3.80 8.96
C GLU A 95 15.53 -2.61 8.09
N GLU A 96 15.11 -2.92 6.87
CA GLU A 96 14.57 -2.04 5.84
C GLU A 96 13.32 -1.31 6.34
N ASP A 97 12.52 -1.90 7.23
CA ASP A 97 11.33 -1.25 7.78
C ASP A 97 11.69 0.00 8.59
N LEU A 98 12.83 -0.02 9.30
CA LEU A 98 13.32 1.16 10.02
C LEU A 98 13.83 2.22 9.03
N LEU A 99 14.52 1.79 7.97
CA LEU A 99 15.03 2.69 6.93
C LEU A 99 13.89 3.37 6.16
N ARG A 100 12.84 2.62 5.79
CA ARG A 100 11.62 3.14 5.16
C ARG A 100 10.97 4.21 6.02
N LYS A 101 10.79 3.94 7.32
CA LYS A 101 10.18 4.89 8.25
C LYS A 101 10.96 6.20 8.34
N GLU A 102 12.28 6.13 8.40
CA GLU A 102 13.13 7.32 8.43
C GLU A 102 13.05 8.09 7.10
N PHE A 103 13.16 7.39 5.97
CA PHE A 103 13.10 8.03 4.65
C PHE A 103 11.78 8.77 4.40
N PHE A 104 10.64 8.11 4.62
CA PHE A 104 9.32 8.72 4.36
C PHE A 104 8.92 9.77 5.40
N ARG A 105 9.51 9.73 6.60
CA ARG A 105 9.35 10.82 7.57
C ARG A 105 10.07 12.08 7.09
N ASP A 106 11.27 11.93 6.54
CA ASP A 106 12.05 13.05 6.03
C ASP A 106 11.52 13.56 4.67
N HIS A 107 10.85 12.68 3.89
CA HIS A 107 10.28 12.99 2.57
C HIS A 107 8.78 12.68 2.48
N PRO A 108 7.90 13.45 3.16
CA PRO A 108 6.46 13.16 3.16
C PRO A 108 5.84 13.17 1.75
N TRP A 109 6.31 14.06 0.87
CA TRP A 109 5.79 14.21 -0.48
C TRP A 109 6.16 13.08 -1.44
N GLU A 110 7.11 12.20 -1.08
CA GLU A 110 7.32 10.98 -1.85
C GLU A 110 6.14 9.99 -1.70
N LEU A 111 5.31 10.11 -0.65
CA LEU A 111 4.08 9.34 -0.51
C LEU A 111 2.97 9.80 -1.47
N ALA A 112 3.03 11.05 -1.96
CA ALA A 112 2.08 11.56 -2.93
C ALA A 112 2.32 11.00 -4.35
N ARG A 113 3.51 10.44 -4.61
CA ARG A 113 3.83 9.81 -5.90
C ARG A 113 3.14 8.44 -5.98
N PRO A 114 2.27 8.21 -6.99
CA PRO A 114 1.56 6.94 -7.11
C PRO A 114 2.50 5.75 -7.32
N ARG A 115 2.32 4.71 -6.51
CA ARG A 115 3.09 3.46 -6.57
C ARG A 115 2.18 2.28 -6.92
N VAL A 116 2.61 1.47 -7.89
CA VAL A 116 1.95 0.20 -8.23
C VAL A 116 2.50 -0.89 -7.29
N VAL A 117 1.60 -1.53 -6.55
CA VAL A 117 1.94 -2.63 -5.62
C VAL A 117 1.67 -4.01 -6.24
N LEU A 118 0.90 -4.04 -7.33
CA LEU A 118 0.65 -5.27 -8.06
C LEU A 118 1.96 -5.79 -8.66
N GLU A 119 2.32 -7.02 -8.31
CA GLU A 119 3.51 -7.69 -8.82
C GLU A 119 3.25 -8.27 -10.20
N SER A 120 4.26 -8.19 -11.08
CA SER A 120 4.19 -8.73 -12.45
C SER A 120 4.40 -10.25 -12.45
N THR A 121 5.59 -10.67 -12.00
CA THR A 121 5.98 -12.11 -11.95
C THR A 121 6.22 -12.62 -10.53
N GLY A 122 6.32 -11.72 -9.56
CA GLY A 122 6.77 -12.00 -8.18
C GLY A 122 8.27 -12.31 -8.06
N LYS A 123 9.01 -12.33 -9.17
CA LYS A 123 10.46 -12.59 -9.21
C LYS A 123 11.28 -11.39 -9.69
N ASP A 124 10.66 -10.22 -9.74
CA ASP A 124 11.28 -9.01 -10.24
C ASP A 124 12.54 -8.63 -9.42
N TYR A 125 12.61 -9.06 -8.15
CA TYR A 125 13.75 -8.84 -7.26
C TYR A 125 15.05 -9.54 -7.70
N GLU A 126 14.99 -10.62 -8.48
CA GLU A 126 16.18 -11.40 -8.90
C GLU A 126 17.06 -10.62 -9.87
N ASN A 127 16.47 -9.70 -10.63
CA ASN A 127 17.15 -8.95 -11.69
C ASN A 127 17.69 -7.60 -11.21
N TYR A 128 17.48 -7.24 -9.94
CA TYR A 128 17.89 -5.95 -9.41
C TYR A 128 19.28 -6.00 -8.80
N ASP A 129 20.18 -5.18 -9.34
CA ASP A 129 21.52 -4.99 -8.79
C ASP A 129 21.62 -3.63 -8.07
N TRP A 130 21.54 -3.68 -6.74
CA TRP A 130 21.59 -2.51 -5.86
C TRP A 130 22.98 -1.85 -5.76
N SER A 131 23.93 -2.24 -6.61
CA SER A 131 25.14 -1.45 -6.90
C SER A 131 24.83 -0.07 -7.50
N ARG A 132 23.64 0.09 -8.09
CA ARG A 132 23.11 1.36 -8.62
C ARG A 132 21.69 1.61 -8.10
N LEU A 133 21.24 2.86 -8.15
CA LEU A 133 19.89 3.21 -7.70
C LEU A 133 18.82 2.90 -8.76
N GLN A 134 19.11 3.21 -10.04
CA GLN A 134 18.22 2.89 -11.16
C GLN A 134 18.27 1.39 -11.48
N GLN A 135 17.09 0.79 -11.58
CA GLN A 135 16.94 -0.61 -11.94
C GLN A 135 16.10 -0.73 -13.21
N PRO A 136 16.39 -1.70 -14.09
CA PRO A 136 15.58 -1.92 -15.28
C PRO A 136 14.15 -2.30 -14.89
N GLY A 137 13.15 -1.64 -15.49
CA GLY A 137 11.73 -1.94 -15.24
C GLY A 137 11.15 -1.44 -13.92
N LYS A 138 11.98 -0.94 -12.99
CA LYS A 138 11.52 -0.33 -11.73
C LYS A 138 11.53 1.19 -11.83
N ARG A 139 10.46 1.84 -11.35
CA ARG A 139 10.44 3.29 -11.19
C ARG A 139 11.33 3.75 -10.03
N LEU A 140 11.85 4.96 -10.14
CA LEU A 140 12.63 5.59 -9.08
C LEU A 140 11.72 5.93 -7.90
N ASP A 141 11.91 5.23 -6.78
CA ASP A 141 11.06 5.29 -5.59
C ASP A 141 11.92 5.34 -4.31
N GLY A 142 11.33 5.73 -3.18
CA GLY A 142 11.97 5.60 -1.86
C GLY A 142 12.46 4.19 -1.53
N GLU A 143 11.82 3.16 -2.07
CA GLU A 143 12.29 1.77 -1.91
C GLU A 143 13.65 1.54 -2.56
N SER A 144 13.95 2.19 -3.69
CA SER A 144 15.29 2.09 -4.29
C SER A 144 16.36 2.68 -3.39
N VAL A 145 16.06 3.78 -2.69
CA VAL A 145 16.97 4.43 -1.73
C VAL A 145 17.26 3.51 -0.56
N VAL A 146 16.22 2.88 0.00
CA VAL A 146 16.36 1.94 1.12
C VAL A 146 17.20 0.74 0.73
N GLN A 147 16.96 0.14 -0.43
CA GLN A 147 17.72 -1.03 -0.89
C GLN A 147 19.18 -0.66 -1.24
N ARG A 148 19.39 0.52 -1.85
CA ARG A 148 20.73 1.06 -2.10
C ARG A 148 21.49 1.31 -0.80
N GLN A 149 20.84 1.91 0.20
CA GLN A 149 21.40 2.13 1.53
C GLN A 149 21.75 0.80 2.20
N LEU A 150 20.86 -0.19 2.12
CA LEU A 150 21.09 -1.53 2.65
C LEU A 150 22.29 -2.20 1.99
N TRP A 151 22.38 -2.13 0.66
CA TRP A 151 23.48 -2.68 -0.11
C TRP A 151 24.82 -2.05 0.30
N LEU A 152 24.86 -0.73 0.52
CA LEU A 152 26.07 -0.03 0.99
C LEU A 152 26.51 -0.52 2.38
N LEU A 153 25.56 -0.77 3.29
CA LEU A 153 25.85 -1.28 4.64
C LEU A 153 26.35 -2.73 4.63
N ASN A 154 25.95 -3.50 3.64
CA ASN A 154 26.29 -4.92 3.54
C ASN A 154 27.59 -5.17 2.76
N ASN A 155 27.95 -4.29 1.81
CA ASN A 155 29.09 -4.48 0.92
C ASN A 155 30.28 -3.55 1.20
N VAL A 156 30.08 -2.38 1.83
CA VAL A 156 31.18 -1.44 2.12
C VAL A 156 31.63 -1.63 3.57
N PRO A 157 32.94 -1.85 3.82
CA PRO A 157 33.44 -2.05 5.18
C PRO A 157 33.22 -0.82 6.05
N ASP A 158 32.78 -1.05 7.28
CA ASP A 158 32.69 -0.04 8.35
C ASP A 158 31.86 1.21 7.99
N MET A 159 30.92 1.05 7.06
CA MET A 159 29.99 2.11 6.66
C MET A 159 28.92 2.34 7.74
N THR A 160 28.74 3.59 8.15
CA THR A 160 27.67 3.94 9.10
C THR A 160 26.32 4.09 8.39
N LYS A 161 25.25 3.92 9.17
CA LYS A 161 23.87 4.06 8.66
C LYS A 161 23.60 5.43 8.06
N SER A 162 24.09 6.51 8.68
CA SER A 162 23.91 7.89 8.23
C SER A 162 24.69 8.18 6.94
N THR A 163 25.95 7.74 6.86
CA THR A 163 26.75 7.94 5.64
C THR A 163 26.18 7.18 4.45
N ALA A 164 25.73 5.94 4.65
CA ALA A 164 25.03 5.17 3.62
C ALA A 164 23.73 5.86 3.17
N TYR A 165 22.98 6.43 4.12
CA TYR A 165 21.76 7.19 3.84
C TYR A 165 22.04 8.44 3.00
N ASP A 166 23.06 9.21 3.35
CA ASP A 166 23.42 10.44 2.65
C ASP A 166 23.88 10.17 1.21
N ILE A 167 24.64 9.10 0.97
CA ILE A 167 25.06 8.69 -0.37
C ILE A 167 23.82 8.33 -1.21
N ALA A 168 22.98 7.41 -0.72
CA ALA A 168 21.79 6.96 -1.44
C ALA A 168 20.81 8.12 -1.70
N ARG A 169 20.66 9.03 -0.74
CA ARG A 169 19.80 10.21 -0.84
C ARG A 169 20.30 11.23 -1.87
N ARG A 170 21.61 11.48 -1.93
CA ARG A 170 22.20 12.36 -2.95
C ARG A 170 22.07 11.78 -4.36
N GLU A 171 22.31 10.48 -4.51
CA GLU A 171 22.05 9.77 -5.77
C GLU A 171 20.58 9.93 -6.20
N PHE A 172 19.65 9.75 -5.25
CA PHE A 172 18.21 9.90 -5.48
C PHE A 172 17.82 11.32 -5.91
N TYR A 173 18.32 12.35 -5.23
CA TYR A 173 18.04 13.75 -5.59
C TYR A 173 18.54 14.11 -6.97
N ARG A 174 19.73 13.62 -7.35
CA ARG A 174 20.28 13.86 -8.68
C ARG A 174 19.35 13.29 -9.76
N LEU A 175 18.86 12.07 -9.57
CA LEU A 175 17.97 11.44 -10.54
C LEU A 175 16.58 12.09 -10.57
N ARG A 176 16.04 12.48 -9.41
CA ARG A 176 14.77 13.22 -9.37
C ARG A 176 14.86 14.57 -10.08
N LEU A 177 15.94 15.30 -9.83
CA LEU A 177 16.20 16.57 -10.53
C LEU A 177 16.30 16.35 -12.04
N GLN A 178 17.00 15.28 -12.45
CA GLN A 178 17.11 14.92 -13.86
C GLN A 178 15.73 14.61 -14.47
N GLU A 179 14.89 13.80 -13.82
CA GLU A 179 13.52 13.52 -14.29
C GLU A 179 12.67 14.78 -14.45
N ASP A 180 12.80 15.74 -13.52
CA ASP A 180 12.02 16.98 -13.56
C ASP A 180 12.53 17.93 -14.67
N ILE A 181 13.84 18.02 -14.87
CA ILE A 181 14.44 18.78 -15.98
C ILE A 181 14.05 18.15 -17.32
N GLU A 182 14.15 16.82 -17.46
CA GLU A 182 13.80 16.11 -18.69
C GLU A 182 12.35 16.38 -19.10
N ARG A 183 11.41 16.33 -18.15
CA ARG A 183 10.00 16.65 -18.42
C ARG A 183 9.79 18.08 -18.88
N ARG A 184 10.47 19.03 -18.24
CA ARG A 184 10.35 20.45 -18.57
C ARG A 184 10.91 20.75 -19.95
N VAL A 185 12.14 20.30 -20.22
CA VAL A 185 12.81 20.49 -21.51
C VAL A 185 12.02 19.81 -22.62
N ALA A 186 11.52 18.58 -22.42
CA ALA A 186 10.70 17.91 -23.41
C ALA A 186 9.41 18.66 -23.76
N ALA A 187 8.78 19.31 -22.78
CA ALA A 187 7.61 20.17 -23.03
C ALA A 187 8.01 21.42 -23.82
N GLU A 188 9.06 22.13 -23.39
CA GLU A 188 9.56 23.34 -24.07
C GLU A 188 9.97 23.05 -25.53
N GLU A 189 10.66 21.94 -25.80
CA GLU A 189 11.05 21.50 -27.14
C GLU A 189 9.83 21.14 -28.01
N ALA A 190 8.81 20.50 -27.43
CA ALA A 190 7.57 20.18 -28.12
C ALA A 190 6.79 21.45 -28.50
N GLU A 191 6.68 22.44 -27.61
CA GLU A 191 6.04 23.72 -27.90
C GLU A 191 6.82 24.50 -28.97
N ALA A 192 8.16 24.51 -28.88
CA ALA A 192 9.02 25.16 -29.86
C ALA A 192 8.89 24.55 -31.27
N THR A 193 8.54 23.27 -31.36
CA THR A 193 8.28 22.57 -32.64
C THR A 193 6.81 22.66 -33.09
N GLY A 194 5.98 23.41 -32.36
CA GLY A 194 4.59 23.68 -32.72
C GLY A 194 3.59 22.64 -32.21
N ALA A 195 3.96 21.77 -31.27
CA ALA A 195 3.01 20.88 -30.61
C ALA A 195 2.07 21.69 -29.71
N THR A 196 0.78 21.40 -29.79
CA THR A 196 -0.25 22.00 -28.93
C THR A 196 -0.70 21.01 -27.87
N PHE A 197 -0.63 21.40 -26.59
CA PHE A 197 -1.12 20.60 -25.48
C PHE A 197 -2.59 20.90 -25.17
N GLY A 198 -3.29 19.92 -24.59
CA GLY A 198 -4.61 20.13 -24.01
C GLY A 198 -4.56 20.96 -22.72
N PRO A 199 -5.68 21.09 -21.99
CA PRO A 199 -5.73 21.85 -20.75
C PRO A 199 -4.75 21.29 -19.72
N THR A 200 -4.06 22.19 -19.04
CA THR A 200 -3.07 21.83 -18.03
C THR A 200 -3.75 21.27 -16.78
N ARG A 201 -3.01 20.50 -15.97
CA ARG A 201 -3.53 20.00 -14.69
C ARG A 201 -4.00 21.12 -13.74
N LEU A 202 -3.41 22.31 -13.85
CA LEU A 202 -3.81 23.47 -13.05
C LEU A 202 -5.17 24.01 -13.50
N GLU A 203 -5.41 24.12 -14.81
CA GLU A 203 -6.70 24.55 -15.37
C GLU A 203 -7.80 23.55 -15.02
N ILE A 204 -7.55 22.24 -15.21
CA ILE A 204 -8.50 21.18 -14.83
C ILE A 204 -8.80 21.25 -13.32
N GLY A 205 -7.79 21.50 -12.49
CA GLY A 205 -7.96 21.68 -11.04
C GLY A 205 -8.89 22.86 -10.72
N MET A 206 -8.65 24.01 -11.36
CA MET A 206 -9.47 25.21 -11.18
C MET A 206 -10.92 25.02 -11.63
N GLU A 207 -11.14 24.29 -12.73
CA GLU A 207 -12.48 23.95 -13.21
C GLU A 207 -13.25 23.11 -12.19
N LEU A 208 -12.60 22.10 -11.60
CA LEU A 208 -13.22 21.27 -10.56
C LEU A 208 -13.49 22.07 -9.28
N GLU A 209 -12.57 22.94 -8.87
CA GLU A 209 -12.75 23.82 -7.71
C GLU A 209 -13.93 24.78 -7.91
N ASN A 210 -14.07 25.35 -9.10
CA ASN A 210 -15.20 26.23 -9.43
C ASN A 210 -16.54 25.48 -9.36
N GLN A 211 -16.59 24.23 -9.85
CA GLN A 211 -17.81 23.41 -9.77
C GLN A 211 -18.22 23.16 -8.31
N GLU A 212 -17.27 22.84 -7.44
CA GLU A 212 -17.54 22.63 -6.02
C GLU A 212 -17.88 23.96 -5.30
N TYR A 213 -17.27 25.07 -5.70
CA TYR A 213 -17.60 26.39 -5.15
C TYR A 213 -19.04 26.80 -5.47
N GLU A 214 -19.51 26.57 -6.70
CA GLU A 214 -20.91 26.87 -7.05
C GLU A 214 -21.89 25.98 -6.27
N ARG A 215 -21.57 24.69 -6.09
CA ARG A 215 -22.35 23.78 -5.22
C ARG A 215 -22.42 24.31 -3.80
N TRP A 216 -21.28 24.71 -3.24
CA TRP A 216 -21.19 25.30 -1.90
C TRP A 216 -21.97 26.61 -1.81
N LYS A 217 -21.95 27.46 -2.85
CA LYS A 217 -22.68 28.74 -2.87
C LYS A 217 -24.19 28.53 -2.81
N VAL A 218 -24.73 27.55 -3.54
CA VAL A 218 -26.15 27.19 -3.47
C VAL A 218 -26.51 26.71 -2.06
N TRP A 219 -25.71 25.82 -1.48
CA TRP A 219 -25.91 25.33 -0.11
C TRP A 219 -25.84 26.49 0.91
N ALA A 220 -24.83 27.34 0.84
CA ALA A 220 -24.63 28.44 1.78
C ALA A 220 -25.80 29.45 1.74
N LYS A 221 -26.36 29.71 0.56
CA LYS A 221 -27.58 30.53 0.43
C LYS A 221 -28.77 29.89 1.14
N SER A 222 -28.98 28.59 0.95
CA SER A 222 -30.07 27.86 1.61
C SER A 222 -29.91 27.83 3.14
N GLU A 223 -28.69 27.61 3.62
CA GLU A 223 -28.37 27.61 5.05
C GLU A 223 -28.56 29.01 5.64
N ALA A 224 -28.12 30.07 4.95
CA ALA A 224 -28.33 31.45 5.38
C ALA A 224 -29.81 31.80 5.49
N GLN A 225 -30.63 31.38 4.53
CA GLN A 225 -32.09 31.56 4.59
C GLN A 225 -32.71 30.83 5.79
N VAL A 226 -32.29 29.60 6.06
CA VAL A 226 -32.76 28.84 7.23
C VAL A 226 -32.33 29.51 8.54
N GLN A 227 -31.10 30.03 8.62
CA GLN A 227 -30.62 30.75 9.80
C GLN A 227 -31.39 32.06 10.01
N GLU A 228 -31.69 32.80 8.94
CA GLU A 228 -32.50 34.02 9.00
C GLU A 228 -33.94 33.72 9.46
N GLN A 229 -34.57 32.67 8.89
CA GLN A 229 -35.89 32.21 9.34
C GLN A 229 -35.88 31.80 10.82
N ARG A 230 -34.84 31.10 11.26
CA ARG A 230 -34.67 30.71 12.66
C ARG A 230 -34.46 31.91 13.58
N ALA A 231 -33.69 32.91 13.14
CA ALA A 231 -33.49 34.15 13.87
C ALA A 231 -34.80 34.93 13.99
N ALA A 232 -35.57 35.05 12.90
CA ALA A 232 -36.89 35.69 12.89
C ALA A 232 -37.91 34.96 13.78
N ALA A 233 -37.87 33.62 13.80
CA ALA A 233 -38.70 32.81 14.70
C ALA A 233 -38.30 32.97 16.19
N PHE A 234 -37.02 33.24 16.47
CA PHE A 234 -36.53 33.47 17.84
C PHE A 234 -36.79 34.90 18.33
N THR A 235 -36.74 35.91 17.46
CA THR A 235 -36.95 37.31 17.83
C THR A 235 -38.43 37.70 17.97
N GLY A 236 -39.36 36.86 17.49
CA GLY A 236 -40.79 37.16 17.52
C GLY A 236 -41.13 38.28 16.54
N ALA A 237 -41.78 37.92 15.43
CA ALA A 237 -42.04 38.75 14.26
C ALA A 237 -42.36 40.25 14.54
N PRO A 238 -41.61 41.20 13.96
CA PRO A 238 -42.19 42.41 13.42
C PRO A 238 -42.69 42.14 11.99
N GLU A 239 -43.74 42.84 11.59
CA GLU A 239 -44.55 42.63 10.39
C GLU A 239 -43.76 42.52 9.07
N ILE A 240 -44.32 41.71 8.18
CA ILE A 240 -43.87 41.40 6.82
C ILE A 240 -43.97 42.65 5.92
N PRO A 241 -42.89 43.11 5.25
CA PRO A 241 -43.01 43.84 4.00
C PRO A 241 -42.96 42.85 2.83
N SER A 242 -44.04 42.83 2.06
CA SER A 242 -44.23 42.17 0.77
C SER A 242 -43.03 42.35 -0.17
N THR A 243 -42.45 41.26 -0.66
CA THR A 243 -41.42 41.27 -1.70
C THR A 243 -42.03 40.78 -3.02
N GLU A 244 -42.30 41.72 -3.93
CA GLU A 244 -42.73 41.49 -5.32
C GLU A 244 -41.56 41.18 -6.28
N ASP A 245 -40.32 40.95 -5.80
CA ASP A 245 -39.13 40.84 -6.65
C ASP A 245 -38.66 39.40 -6.98
N SER A 246 -39.48 38.36 -6.77
CA SER A 246 -39.07 36.95 -6.95
C SER A 246 -39.56 36.26 -8.24
N LEU A 247 -40.05 37.00 -9.25
CA LEU A 247 -40.57 36.43 -10.51
C LEU A 247 -39.69 36.71 -11.75
N GLY A 248 -38.37 36.68 -11.60
CA GLY A 248 -37.45 37.15 -12.65
C GLY A 248 -36.53 36.13 -13.32
N LEU A 249 -36.39 34.88 -12.86
CA LEU A 249 -35.38 33.95 -13.40
C LEU A 249 -35.80 32.47 -13.29
N GLU A 250 -36.84 32.09 -14.02
CA GLU A 250 -37.03 30.70 -14.46
C GLU A 250 -37.33 30.68 -15.96
N GLU A 251 -36.28 30.74 -16.78
CA GLU A 251 -36.32 30.25 -18.16
C GLU A 251 -35.12 29.32 -18.41
N GLY A 252 -35.44 28.04 -18.62
CA GLY A 252 -34.75 27.20 -19.60
C GLY A 252 -33.53 26.39 -19.14
N VAL A 253 -33.75 25.31 -18.38
CA VAL A 253 -32.90 24.11 -18.51
C VAL A 253 -33.80 22.90 -18.76
N GLU A 254 -34.01 22.64 -20.05
CA GLU A 254 -34.70 21.47 -20.57
C GLU A 254 -33.74 20.27 -20.48
N GLU A 255 -33.96 19.39 -19.50
CA GLU A 255 -33.25 18.10 -19.38
C GLU A 255 -33.60 17.19 -20.58
N LYS A 256 -32.71 17.12 -21.57
CA LYS A 256 -32.70 16.01 -22.52
C LYS A 256 -32.16 14.76 -21.82
N GLN A 257 -33.06 13.80 -21.58
CA GLN A 257 -32.72 12.44 -21.19
C GLN A 257 -31.78 11.79 -22.23
N PRO A 258 -30.73 11.06 -21.82
CA PRO A 258 -29.93 10.28 -22.75
C PRO A 258 -30.73 9.05 -23.21
N GLN A 259 -31.03 8.99 -24.51
CA GLN A 259 -31.48 7.78 -25.17
C GLN A 259 -30.36 6.73 -25.13
N GLN A 260 -30.68 5.58 -24.56
CA GLN A 260 -29.86 4.37 -24.64
C GLN A 260 -29.92 3.81 -26.07
N ALA A 261 -28.74 3.54 -26.64
CA ALA A 261 -28.52 2.60 -27.73
C ALA A 261 -27.29 1.75 -27.38
#